data_AF-A0A848VGA1-F1
#
_entry.id   AF-A0A848VGA1-F1
#
_cell.length_a   1.000
_cell.length_b   1.000
_cell.length_c   1.000
_cell.angle_alpha   90.00
_cell.angle_beta   90.00
_cell.angle_gamma   90.00
#
_symmetry.space_group_name_H-M   'P 1'
#
loop_
_entity.id
_entity.type
_entity.pdbx_description
1 polymer ?
#
loop_
_entity_poly.entity_id
_entity_poly.type
_entity_poly.pdbx_seq_one_letter_code
_entity_poly.pdbx_strand_id
1 'polypeptide(L)'
;FCNEVEETLARIRSEDAGVTIDDFHFLKGSALNIGLSDVGRLCQEAEHEVRDGSLSGLAIQEIEKAFSDSRMALVTELARLNVTGR
;
A
#
# COMPACT_ATOMS: atom_id res chain seq x y z
N PHE A 1 4.57 -10.86 0.22
CA PHE A 1 4.69 -9.46 -0.20
C PHE A 1 3.38 -8.81 -0.63
N CYS A 2 2.91 -8.87 -1.89
CA CYS A 2 1.65 -8.18 -2.27
C CYS A 2 0.43 -8.66 -1.46
N ASN A 3 0.35 -9.96 -1.16
CA ASN A 3 -0.71 -10.51 -0.32
C ASN A 3 -0.66 -9.95 1.12
N GLU A 4 0.54 -9.78 1.70
CA GLU A 4 0.70 -9.23 3.06
C GLU A 4 0.27 -7.76 3.12
N VAL A 5 0.53 -7.00 2.04
CA VAL A 5 0.03 -5.62 1.89
C VAL A 5 -1.50 -5.61 1.80
N GLU A 6 -2.10 -6.49 1.00
CA GLU A 6 -3.57 -6.62 0.88
C GLU A 6 -4.21 -7.03 2.20
N GLU A 7 -3.64 -7.99 2.92
CA GLU A 7 -4.10 -8.45 4.23
C GLU A 7 -4.02 -7.31 5.26
N THR A 8 -2.94 -6.54 5.26
CA THR A 8 -2.77 -5.39 6.16
C THR A 8 -3.80 -4.29 5.86
N LEU A 9 -3.99 -3.94 4.58
CA LEU A 9 -5.01 -2.96 4.16
C LEU A 9 -6.42 -3.43 4.52
N ALA A 10 -6.74 -4.71 4.29
CA ALA A 10 -8.03 -5.29 4.66
C ALA A 10 -8.26 -5.26 6.18
N ARG A 11 -7.22 -5.50 6.99
CA ARG A 11 -7.29 -5.39 8.45
C ARG A 11 -7.51 -3.94 8.89
N ILE A 12 -6.77 -2.97 8.34
CA ILE A 12 -6.91 -1.53 8.64
C ILE A 12 -8.32 -1.04 8.35
N ARG A 13 -8.96 -1.55 7.29
CA ARG A 13 -10.34 -1.20 6.92
C ARG A 13 -11.39 -1.78 7.88
N SER A 14 -11.07 -2.86 8.59
CA SER A 14 -11.99 -3.46 9.55
C SER A 14 -12.14 -2.54 10.76
N GLU A 15 -13.37 -2.06 11.02
CA GLU A 15 -13.70 -1.07 12.07
C GLU A 15 -13.19 -1.45 13.48
N ASP A 16 -12.98 -2.74 13.74
CA ASP A 16 -12.57 -3.28 15.04
C ASP A 16 -11.04 -3.30 15.30
N ALA A 17 -10.19 -3.22 14.27
CA ALA A 17 -8.77 -3.55 14.44
C ALA A 17 -7.91 -2.40 15.00
N GLY A 18 -8.38 -1.16 14.85
CA GLY A 18 -7.56 0.04 15.08
C GLY A 18 -6.44 0.17 14.06
N VAL A 19 -6.05 1.42 13.79
CA VAL A 19 -4.95 1.73 12.87
C VAL A 19 -3.77 2.25 13.67
N THR A 20 -2.58 1.71 13.41
CA THR A 20 -1.35 2.09 14.10
C THR A 20 -0.33 2.72 13.14
N ILE A 21 0.64 3.43 13.70
CA ILE A 21 1.78 3.96 12.94
C ILE A 21 2.59 2.82 12.34
N ASP A 22 2.75 1.72 13.07
CA ASP A 22 3.52 0.53 12.64
C ASP A 22 2.90 -0.11 11.39
N ASP A 23 1.58 -0.03 11.24
CA ASP A 23 0.88 -0.52 10.06
C ASP A 23 1.31 0.22 8.79
N PHE A 24 1.28 1.56 8.85
CA PHE A 24 1.72 2.37 7.72
C PHE A 24 3.24 2.30 7.52
N HIS A 25 4.02 2.15 8.59
CA HIS A 25 5.46 1.90 8.51
C HIS A 25 5.78 0.61 7.76
N PHE A 26 5.07 -0.47 8.08
CA PHE A 26 5.17 -1.74 7.38
C PHE A 26 4.77 -1.57 5.91
N LEU A 27 3.62 -0.95 5.62
CA LEU A 27 3.14 -0.72 4.25
C LEU A 27 4.10 0.13 3.42
N LYS A 28 4.71 1.17 4.03
CA LYS A 28 5.72 2.02 3.39
C LYS A 28 6.97 1.23 3.03
N GLY A 29 7.59 0.57 4.01
CA GLY A 29 8.81 -0.21 3.77
C GLY A 29 8.59 -1.30 2.74
N SER A 30 7.42 -1.91 2.82
CA SER A 30 6.92 -2.85 1.83
C SER A 30 6.90 -2.22 0.42
N ALA A 31 6.12 -1.15 0.21
CA ALA A 31 5.95 -0.53 -1.10
C ALA A 31 7.30 -0.12 -1.74
N LEU A 32 8.20 0.45 -0.93
CA LEU A 32 9.51 0.90 -1.39
C LEU A 32 10.42 -0.26 -1.80
N ASN A 33 10.34 -1.41 -1.14
CA ASN A 33 11.16 -2.59 -1.47
C ASN A 33 10.93 -3.11 -2.90
N ILE A 34 9.76 -2.87 -3.48
CA ILE A 34 9.42 -3.26 -4.86
C ILE A 34 9.25 -2.06 -5.80
N GLY A 35 9.69 -0.86 -5.38
CA GLY A 35 9.72 0.34 -6.23
C GLY A 35 8.41 1.11 -6.37
N LEU A 36 7.38 0.81 -5.56
CA LEU A 36 6.09 1.52 -5.57
C LEU A 36 6.17 2.83 -4.79
N SER A 37 6.90 3.80 -5.34
CA SER A 37 7.24 5.05 -4.65
C SER A 37 6.03 5.89 -4.25
N ASP A 38 4.99 5.95 -5.09
CA ASP A 38 3.76 6.70 -4.78
C ASP A 38 2.99 6.09 -3.61
N VAL A 39 2.92 4.76 -3.54
CA VAL A 39 2.32 4.05 -2.40
C VAL A 39 3.14 4.32 -1.14
N GLY A 40 4.47 4.28 -1.23
CA GLY A 40 5.36 4.61 -0.11
C GLY A 40 5.14 6.03 0.43
N ARG A 41 4.97 7.02 -0.45
CA ARG A 41 4.67 8.41 -0.09
C ARG A 41 3.33 8.52 0.65
N LEU A 42 2.27 7.91 0.12
CA LEU A 42 0.95 7.95 0.75
C LEU A 42 0.95 7.28 2.13
N CYS A 43 1.66 6.16 2.29
CA CYS A 43 1.83 5.52 3.59
C CYS A 43 2.58 6.42 4.58
N GLN A 44 3.61 7.15 4.14
CA GLN A 44 4.32 8.11 4.99
C GLN A 44 3.42 9.28 5.42
N GLU A 45 2.56 9.79 4.54
CA GLU A 45 1.57 10.81 4.88
C GLU A 45 0.59 10.28 5.94
N ALA A 46 0.08 9.07 5.74
CA ALA A 46 -0.80 8.41 6.70
C ALA A 46 -0.13 8.10 8.06
N GLU A 47 1.18 7.78 8.10
CA GLU A 47 1.94 7.67 9.37
C GLU A 47 1.84 8.96 10.19
N HIS A 48 2.00 10.12 9.53
CA HIS A 48 1.88 11.42 10.20
C HIS A 48 0.44 11.68 10.65
N GLU A 49 -0.55 11.39 9.81
CA GLU A 49 -1.96 11.58 10.16
C GLU A 49 -2.41 10.70 11.35
N VAL A 50 -1.93 9.45 11.44
CA VAL A 50 -2.19 8.61 12.62
C VAL A 50 -1.59 9.22 13.87
N ARG A 51 -0.33 9.67 13.79
CA ARG A 51 0.37 10.28 14.92
C ARG A 51 -0.35 11.53 15.42
N ASP A 52 -0.88 12.32 14.49
CA ASP A 52 -1.56 13.58 14.78
C ASP A 52 -3.06 13.37 15.09
N GLY A 53 -3.55 12.13 15.02
CA GLY A 53 -4.95 11.76 15.31
C GLY A 53 -5.94 12.22 14.23
N SER A 54 -5.46 12.51 13.03
CA SER A 54 -6.22 13.07 11.91
C SER A 54 -6.42 12.12 10.74
N LEU A 55 -6.04 10.83 10.88
CA LEU A 55 -6.16 9.85 9.80
C LEU A 55 -7.60 9.79 9.30
N SER A 56 -7.76 10.03 7.99
CA SER A 56 -9.07 9.97 7.34
C SER A 56 -9.30 8.64 6.64
N GLY A 57 -10.56 8.22 6.55
CA GLY A 57 -10.94 7.06 5.72
C GLY A 57 -10.60 7.27 4.23
N LEU A 58 -10.52 8.52 3.77
CA LEU A 58 -10.10 8.86 2.40
C LEU A 58 -8.63 8.51 2.16
N ALA A 59 -7.75 8.79 3.12
CA ALA A 59 -6.33 8.46 3.02
C ALA A 59 -6.11 6.93 2.84
N ILE A 60 -6.87 6.12 3.56
CA ILE A 60 -6.84 4.66 3.42
C ILE A 60 -7.31 4.24 2.02
N GLN A 61 -8.40 4.81 1.52
CA GLN A 61 -8.92 4.53 0.18
C GLN A 61 -7.93 4.94 -0.93
N GLU A 62 -7.22 6.06 -0.76
CA GLU A 62 -6.20 6.52 -1.69
C GLU A 62 -5.00 5.54 -1.75
N ILE A 63 -4.55 5.05 -0.60
CA ILE A 63 -3.49 4.03 -0.52
C ILE A 63 -3.93 2.73 -1.18
N GLU A 64 -5.14 2.23 -0.89
CA GLU A 64 -5.69 1.02 -1.49
C GLU A 64 -5.75 1.16 -3.03
N LYS A 65 -6.25 2.30 -3.51
CA LYS A 65 -6.33 2.57 -4.94
C LYS A 65 -4.94 2.60 -5.58
N ALA A 66 -4.00 3.35 -5.01
CA ALA A 66 -2.65 3.48 -5.54
C ALA A 66 -1.92 2.13 -5.58
N PHE A 67 -2.10 1.30 -4.54
CA PHE A 67 -1.54 -0.05 -4.49
C PHE A 67 -2.15 -0.96 -5.57
N SER A 68 -3.48 -0.96 -5.72
CA SER A 68 -4.18 -1.76 -6.73
C SER A 68 -3.72 -1.40 -8.15
N ASP A 69 -3.69 -0.11 -8.48
CA ASP A 69 -3.24 0.38 -9.78
C ASP A 69 -1.78 -0.01 -10.06
N SER A 70 -0.90 0.20 -9.08
CA SER A 70 0.52 -0.12 -9.18
C SER A 70 0.77 -1.62 -9.34
N ARG A 71 0.03 -2.46 -8.61
CA ARG A 71 0.12 -3.91 -8.70
C ARG A 71 -0.32 -4.41 -10.07
N MET A 72 -1.43 -3.88 -10.59
CA MET A 72 -1.92 -4.24 -11.92
C MET A 72 -0.91 -3.87 -13.01
N ALA A 73 -0.31 -2.68 -12.92
CA ALA A 73 0.75 -2.25 -13.83
C ALA A 73 1.97 -3.18 -13.75
N LEU A 74 2.44 -3.51 -12.54
CA LEU A 74 3.58 -4.41 -12.33
C LEU A 74 3.33 -5.81 -12.91
N VAL A 75 2.17 -6.41 -12.64
CA VAL A 75 1.81 -7.74 -13.16
C VAL A 75 1.72 -7.72 -14.70
N THR A 76 1.15 -6.65 -15.26
CA THR A 76 1.06 -6.47 -16.72
C THR A 76 2.46 -6.38 -17.36
N GLU A 77 3.36 -5.60 -16.76
CA GLU A 77 4.74 -5.44 -17.20
C GLU A 77 5.50 -6.78 -17.13
N LEU A 78 5.41 -7.49 -16.01
CA LEU A 78 6.02 -8.82 -15.83
C LEU A 78 5.50 -9.84 -16.85
N ALA A 79 4.20 -9.82 -17.15
CA ALA A 79 3.62 -10.69 -18.16
C ALA A 79 4.18 -10.38 -19.57
N ARG A 80 4.36 -9.10 -19.92
CA ARG A 80 4.98 -8.69 -21.18
C ARG A 80 6.43 -9.18 -21.27
N LEU A 81 7.23 -8.98 -20.23
CA LEU A 81 8.63 -9.41 -20.19
C LEU A 81 8.75 -10.94 -20.35
N ASN A 82 7.86 -11.71 -19.72
CA ASN A 82 7.83 -13.16 -19.85
C ASN A 82 7.44 -13.67 -21.25
N VAL A 83 6.69 -12.89 -22.03
CA VAL A 83 6.31 -13.24 -23.41
C VAL A 83 7.42 -12.92 -24.40
N THR A 84 8.30 -11.95 -24.09
CA THR A 84 9.37 -11.49 -24.99
C THR A 84 10.68 -12.28 -24.81
N GLY A 85 10.76 -13.15 -23.80
CA GLY A 85 11.93 -13.98 -23.48
C GLY A 85 11.94 -15.39 -24.06
N ARG A 86 11.26 -15.63 -25.20
CA ARG A 86 11.34 -16.89 -25.98
C ARG A 86 11.93 -16.67 -27.36
#